data_AF-A0A2S1JQ71-F1
#
_entry.id   AF-A0A2S1JQ71-F1
#
_cell.length_a   1.000
_cell.length_b   1.000
_cell.length_c   1.000
_cell.angle_alpha   90.00
_cell.angle_beta   90.00
_cell.angle_gamma   90.00
#
_symmetry.space_group_name_H-M   'P 1'
#
loop_
_entity.id
_entity.type
_entity.pdbx_description
1 polymer ?
#
loop_
_entity_poly.entity_id
_entity_poly.type
_entity_poly.pdbx_seq_one_letter_code
_entity_poly.pdbx_strand_id
1 'polypeptide(L)'
;MSDKYSAYKLVLEELVLILREYNEENWFTYFSKSLELLENNKPQASISHSLRAYGGMCSFSDELYFTGAPPVEAQRGYELRELLWQQCKDSENFLKRIFEL
;
A
#
# COMPACT_ATOMS: atom_id res chain seq x y z
N MET A 1 14.63 11.26 -3.24
CA MET A 1 13.77 10.70 -2.17
C MET A 1 14.70 10.06 -1.14
N SER A 2 14.44 10.21 0.17
CA SER A 2 15.29 9.57 1.19
C SER A 2 15.21 8.05 1.07
N ASP A 3 16.34 7.34 1.15
CA ASP A 3 16.41 5.86 1.12
C ASP A 3 15.48 5.19 2.14
N LYS A 4 15.11 5.94 3.19
CA LYS A 4 14.22 5.51 4.26
C LYS A 4 12.88 4.93 3.77
N TYR A 5 12.33 5.43 2.66
CA TYR A 5 11.02 4.99 2.16
C TYR A 5 11.11 4.17 0.87
N SER A 6 12.31 3.78 0.43
CA SER A 6 12.51 3.08 -0.84
C SER A 6 11.79 1.72 -0.87
N ALA A 7 11.82 0.96 0.22
CA ALA A 7 11.12 -0.31 0.31
C ALA A 7 9.59 -0.13 0.25
N TYR A 8 9.05 0.82 1.02
CA TYR A 8 7.64 1.20 0.96
C TYR A 8 7.21 1.62 -0.46
N LYS A 9 8.03 2.44 -1.11
CA LYS A 9 7.79 2.92 -2.47
C LYS A 9 7.68 1.76 -3.46
N LEU A 10 8.67 0.87 -3.47
CA LEU A 10 8.71 -0.25 -4.42
C LEU A 10 7.48 -1.15 -4.27
N VAL A 11 7.11 -1.49 -3.04
CA VAL A 11 5.92 -2.30 -2.75
C VAL A 11 4.65 -1.59 -3.20
N LEU A 12 4.54 -0.28 -2.95
CA LEU A 12 3.38 0.51 -3.36
C LEU A 12 3.26 0.63 -4.89
N GLU A 13 4.36 0.88 -5.59
CA GLU A 13 4.39 0.94 -7.06
C GLU A 13 4.00 -0.40 -7.69
N GLU A 14 4.56 -1.50 -7.19
CA GLU A 14 4.25 -2.84 -7.68
C GLU A 14 2.78 -3.21 -7.42
N LEU A 15 2.25 -2.90 -6.23
CA LEU A 15 0.84 -3.13 -5.92
C LEU A 15 -0.07 -2.33 -6.85
N VAL A 16 0.21 -1.03 -7.07
CA VAL A 16 -0.58 -0.18 -7.97
C VAL A 16 -0.61 -0.74 -9.39
N LEU A 17 0.48 -1.31 -9.88
CA LEU A 17 0.54 -1.95 -11.20
C LEU A 17 -0.37 -3.17 -11.29
N ILE A 18 -0.28 -4.11 -10.33
CA ILE A 18 -1.12 -5.31 -10.32
C ILE A 18 -2.60 -4.94 -10.21
N LEU A 19 -2.94 -3.98 -9.34
CA LEU A 19 -4.33 -3.53 -9.19
C LEU A 19 -4.89 -2.94 -10.50
N ARG A 20 -4.07 -2.21 -11.25
CA ARG A 20 -4.44 -1.68 -12.56
C ARG A 20 -4.67 -2.79 -13.59
N GLU A 21 -3.79 -3.78 -13.61
CA GLU A 21 -3.83 -4.88 -14.56
C GLU A 21 -5.08 -5.75 -14.39
N TYR A 22 -5.51 -5.95 -13.15
CA TYR A 22 -6.65 -6.80 -12.80
C TYR A 22 -7.95 -6.03 -12.52
N ASN A 23 -8.04 -4.78 -12.99
CA ASN A 23 -9.24 -3.94 -12.92
C ASN A 23 -9.79 -3.75 -11.49
N GLU A 24 -8.91 -3.72 -10.49
CA GLU A 24 -9.24 -3.39 -9.10
C GLU A 24 -9.36 -1.86 -8.94
N GLU A 25 -10.23 -1.21 -9.72
CA GLU A 25 -10.25 0.25 -9.94
C GLU A 25 -10.33 1.08 -8.65
N ASN A 26 -11.14 0.63 -7.69
CA ASN A 26 -11.29 1.30 -6.39
C ASN A 26 -9.94 1.35 -5.65
N TRP A 27 -9.27 0.20 -5.55
CA TRP A 27 -8.00 0.06 -4.86
C TRP A 27 -6.85 0.69 -5.64
N PHE A 28 -6.84 0.54 -6.96
CA PHE A 28 -5.90 1.22 -7.85
C PHE A 28 -5.96 2.74 -7.63
N THR A 29 -7.16 3.34 -7.64
CA THR A 29 -7.36 4.77 -7.42
C THR A 29 -6.88 5.18 -6.03
N TYR A 30 -7.23 4.40 -5.01
CA TYR A 30 -6.85 4.68 -3.63
C TYR A 30 -5.33 4.67 -3.42
N PHE A 31 -4.65 3.60 -3.87
CA PHE A 31 -3.20 3.47 -3.69
C PHE A 31 -2.40 4.37 -4.63
N SER A 32 -2.94 4.71 -5.80
CA SER A 32 -2.38 5.77 -6.65
C SER A 32 -2.34 7.11 -5.92
N LYS A 33 -3.34 7.42 -5.08
CA LYS A 33 -3.32 8.63 -4.25
C LYS A 33 -2.23 8.59 -3.19
N SER A 34 -1.98 7.42 -2.58
CA SER A 34 -0.83 7.25 -1.69
C SER A 34 0.47 7.52 -2.44
N LEU A 35 0.65 6.96 -3.64
CA LEU A 35 1.86 7.17 -4.44
C LEU A 35 2.07 8.66 -4.78
N GLU A 36 1.02 9.37 -5.17
CA GLU A 36 1.05 10.81 -5.42
C GLU A 36 1.49 11.61 -4.18
N LEU A 37 1.02 11.24 -2.98
CA LEU A 37 1.45 11.87 -1.73
C LEU A 37 2.95 11.64 -1.48
N LEU A 38 3.45 10.44 -1.76
CA LEU A 38 4.86 10.10 -1.62
C LEU A 38 5.73 10.91 -2.59
N GLU A 39 5.33 11.00 -3.86
CA GLU A 39 6.02 11.77 -4.91
C GLU A 39 6.05 13.27 -4.60
N ASN A 40 5.00 13.79 -3.96
CA ASN A 40 4.94 15.17 -3.45
C ASN A 40 5.71 15.39 -2.14
N ASN A 41 6.65 14.51 -1.79
CA ASN A 41 7.46 14.55 -0.57
C ASN A 41 6.63 14.57 0.73
N LYS A 42 5.45 13.94 0.74
CA LYS A 42 4.60 13.76 1.94
C LYS A 42 4.53 12.28 2.36
N PRO A 43 5.67 11.63 2.69
CA PRO A 43 5.71 10.19 2.99
C PRO A 43 4.82 9.80 4.17
N GLN A 44 4.69 10.67 5.17
CA GLN A 44 3.84 10.39 6.33
C GLN A 44 2.35 10.41 6.02
N ALA A 45 1.93 11.35 5.16
CA ALA A 45 0.56 11.38 4.68
C ALA A 45 0.28 10.14 3.80
N SER A 46 1.24 9.76 2.95
CA SER A 46 1.17 8.54 2.13
C SER A 46 0.99 7.28 2.99
N ILE A 47 1.85 7.09 4.00
CA ILE A 47 1.80 5.93 4.91
C ILE A 47 0.48 5.89 5.68
N SER A 48 0.04 7.02 6.25
CA SER A 48 -1.23 7.10 6.97
C SER A 48 -2.43 6.81 6.06
N HIS A 49 -2.40 7.33 4.82
CA HIS A 49 -3.43 7.05 3.82
C HIS A 49 -3.45 5.55 3.47
N SER A 50 -2.29 4.95 3.15
CA SER A 50 -2.18 3.51 2.91
C SER A 50 -2.69 2.67 4.08
N LEU A 51 -2.42 3.02 5.33
CA LEU A 51 -2.91 2.28 6.51
C LEU A 51 -4.43 2.31 6.64
N ARG A 52 -5.08 3.42 6.26
CA ARG A 52 -6.54 3.55 6.31
C ARG A 52 -7.23 2.60 5.34
N ALA A 53 -6.58 2.21 4.24
CA ALA A 53 -7.09 1.19 3.32
C ALA A 53 -7.44 -0.10 4.06
N TYR A 54 -6.61 -0.55 5.01
CA TYR A 54 -6.79 -1.82 5.73
C TYR A 54 -7.97 -1.82 6.72
N GLY A 55 -8.57 -0.66 7.00
CA GLY A 55 -9.85 -0.59 7.70
C GLY A 55 -11.05 -0.90 6.79
N GLY A 56 -10.93 -0.68 5.47
CA GLY A 56 -11.99 -0.91 4.47
C GLY A 56 -11.76 -2.15 3.61
N MET A 57 -10.53 -2.37 3.15
CA MET A 57 -10.08 -3.47 2.27
C MET A 57 -10.18 -4.86 2.91
N CYS A 58 -10.34 -4.93 4.23
CA CYS A 58 -10.58 -6.15 4.98
C CYS A 58 -12.05 -6.29 5.43
N SER A 59 -12.95 -5.45 4.90
CA SER A 59 -14.39 -5.55 5.16
C SER A 59 -15.07 -6.38 4.07
N PHE A 60 -16.13 -7.11 4.43
CA PHE A 60 -16.86 -8.07 3.57
C PHE A 60 -17.35 -7.51 2.23
N SER A 61 -17.37 -6.19 2.04
CA SER A 61 -17.92 -5.53 0.85
C SER A 61 -16.87 -5.00 -0.14
N ASP A 62 -15.58 -5.05 0.19
CA ASP A 62 -14.53 -4.31 -0.55
C ASP A 62 -13.22 -5.10 -0.62
N GLU A 63 -13.33 -6.43 -0.72
CA GLU A 63 -12.20 -7.36 -0.78
C GLU A 63 -11.49 -7.31 -2.15
N LEU A 64 -10.22 -7.70 -2.20
CA LEU A 64 -9.44 -7.85 -3.43
C LEU A 64 -9.66 -9.24 -4.02
N TYR A 65 -10.03 -9.30 -5.29
CA TYR A 65 -10.39 -10.55 -5.95
C TYR A 65 -9.39 -10.97 -7.04
N PHE A 66 -8.63 -10.03 -7.60
CA PHE A 66 -7.69 -10.23 -8.71
C PHE A 66 -8.33 -11.10 -9.82
N THR A 67 -9.58 -10.78 -10.18
CA THR A 67 -10.39 -11.64 -11.05
C THR A 67 -9.75 -11.74 -12.43
N GLY A 68 -9.48 -12.97 -12.87
CA GLY A 68 -8.83 -13.26 -14.15
C GLY A 68 -7.30 -13.31 -14.08
N ALA A 69 -6.70 -13.06 -12.91
CA ALA A 69 -5.26 -13.22 -12.72
C ALA A 69 -4.83 -14.69 -12.72
N PRO A 70 -3.65 -15.02 -13.28
CA PRO A 70 -2.98 -16.28 -12.99
C PRO A 70 -2.77 -16.45 -11.47
N PRO A 71 -2.81 -17.68 -10.93
CA PRO A 71 -2.65 -17.91 -9.49
C PRO A 71 -1.39 -17.27 -8.88
N VAL A 72 -0.29 -17.22 -9.65
CA VAL A 72 0.98 -16.61 -9.22
C VAL A 72 0.83 -15.10 -9.01
N GLU A 73 0.08 -14.40 -9.87
CA GLU A 73 -0.07 -12.96 -9.79
C GLU A 73 -1.10 -12.55 -8.74
N ALA A 74 -2.19 -13.32 -8.60
CA ALA A 74 -3.12 -13.14 -7.49
C ALA A 74 -2.39 -13.31 -6.14
N GLN A 75 -1.58 -14.37 -6.00
CA GLN A 75 -0.76 -14.59 -4.82
C GLN A 75 0.20 -13.42 -4.57
N ARG A 76 0.87 -12.94 -5.62
CA ARG A 76 1.76 -11.78 -5.53
C ARG A 76 1.02 -10.52 -5.06
N GLY A 77 -0.19 -10.28 -5.55
CA GLY A 77 -1.04 -9.18 -5.10
C GLY A 77 -1.36 -9.25 -3.60
N TYR A 78 -1.71 -10.44 -3.09
CA TYR A 78 -1.95 -10.65 -1.67
C TYR A 78 -0.67 -10.47 -0.82
N GLU A 79 0.48 -10.94 -1.31
CA GLU A 79 1.77 -10.73 -0.64
C GLU A 79 2.15 -9.25 -0.56
N LEU A 80 1.99 -8.51 -1.67
CA LEU A 80 2.27 -7.08 -1.71
C LEU A 80 1.37 -6.30 -0.76
N ARG A 81 0.10 -6.69 -0.66
CA ARG A 81 -0.83 -6.14 0.32
C ARG A 81 -0.31 -6.33 1.75
N GLU A 82 0.17 -7.51 2.11
CA GLU A 82 0.72 -7.79 3.45
C GLU A 82 2.03 -7.04 3.70
N LEU A 83 2.94 -7.03 2.73
CA LEU A 83 4.19 -6.30 2.80
C LEU A 83 3.96 -4.81 2.97
N LEU A 84 3.02 -4.23 2.22
CA LEU A 84 2.71 -2.80 2.31
C LEU A 84 2.20 -2.43 3.70
N TRP A 85 1.35 -3.27 4.29
CA TRP A 85 0.87 -3.08 5.65
C TRP A 85 2.01 -3.10 6.66
N GLN A 86 2.89 -4.09 6.56
CA GLN A 86 4.04 -4.26 7.44
C GLN A 86 4.96 -3.04 7.36
N GLN A 87 5.32 -2.60 6.14
CA GLN A 87 6.16 -1.41 5.92
C GLN A 87 5.54 -0.15 6.52
N CYS A 88 4.21 0.02 6.39
CA CYS A 88 3.52 1.14 6.98
C CYS A 88 3.52 1.10 8.51
N LYS A 89 3.29 -0.08 9.11
CA LYS A 89 3.31 -0.27 10.56
C LYS A 89 4.69 -0.06 11.17
N ASP A 90 5.73 -0.57 10.54
CA ASP A 90 7.11 -0.37 10.99
C ASP A 90 7.49 1.11 10.95
N SER A 91 7.07 1.82 9.90
CA SER A 91 7.26 3.26 9.78
C SER A 91 6.48 4.06 10.85
N GLU A 92 5.22 3.70 11.13
CA GLU A 92 4.42 4.32 12.18
C GLU A 92 5.03 4.11 13.58
N ASN A 93 5.43 2.88 13.88
CA ASN A 93 6.05 2.52 15.16
C ASN A 93 7.39 3.21 15.38
N PHE A 94 8.22 3.33 14.33
CA PHE A 94 9.47 4.07 14.40
C PHE A 94 9.26 5.54 14.76
N LEU A 95 8.23 6.18 14.21
CA LEU A 95 7.93 7.57 14.53
C LEU A 95 7.42 7.73 15.95
N LYS A 96 6.50 6.87 16.40
CA LYS A 96 6.03 6.86 17.79
C LYS A 96 7.20 6.80 18.77
N ARG A 97 8.16 5.91 18.52
CA ARG A 97 9.38 5.78 19.32
C ARG A 97 10.26 7.04 19.34
N ILE A 98 10.32 7.79 18.24
CA ILE A 98 11.07 9.06 18.20
C ILE A 98 10.38 10.15 19.01
N PHE A 99 9.06 10.21 19.01
CA PHE A 99 8.30 11.24 19.72
C PHE A 99 8.11 10.93 21.23
N GLU A 100 8.31 9.68 21.64
CA GLU A 100 8.31 9.26 23.05
C GLU A 100 9.69 9.44 23.74
N LEU A 101 10.71 9.88 23.02
CA LEU A 101 12.06 10.23 23.50
C LEU A 101 12.25 11.75 23.60
#